data_AF-E0TIW5-F1
#
_entry.id   AF-E0TIW5-F1
#
_cell.length_a   1.000
_cell.length_b   1.000
_cell.length_c   1.000
_cell.angle_alpha   90.00
_cell.angle_beta   90.00
_cell.angle_gamma   90.00
#
_symmetry.space_group_name_H-M   'P 1'
#
loop_
_entity.id
_entity.type
_entity.pdbx_description
1 polymer ?
#
loop_
_entity_poly.entity_id
_entity_poly.type
_entity_poly.pdbx_seq_one_letter_code
_entity_poly.pdbx_strand_id
1 'polypeptide(L)' 'MKKKYEIILLSKYKDNKKIKKIILYYINYLYNIGGKILYVKKLGYKILSYKIKKKKNAYYLCFYILLNPEFLNI' A
#
# COMPACT_ATOMS: atom_id res chain seq x y z
N MET A 1 -21.21 -2.79 -6.67
CA MET A 1 -20.44 -2.44 -7.88
C MET A 1 -19.00 -2.10 -7.48
N LYS A 2 -17.98 -2.65 -8.15
CA LYS A 2 -16.56 -2.39 -7.81
C LYS A 2 -16.18 -0.95 -8.18
N LYS A 3 -15.53 -0.24 -7.26
CA LYS A 3 -14.99 1.12 -7.46
C LYS A 3 -13.47 1.10 -7.49
N LYS A 4 -12.87 2.07 -8.18
CA LYS A 4 -11.41 2.27 -8.22
C LYS A 4 -10.95 3.00 -6.96
N TYR A 5 -9.86 2.53 -6.35
CA TYR A 5 -9.25 3.17 -5.19
C TYR A 5 -7.73 3.25 -5.35
N GLU A 6 -7.15 4.25 -4.70
CA GLU A 6 -5.72 4.38 -4.48
C GLU A 6 -5.43 4.20 -3.00
N ILE A 7 -4.58 3.23 -2.66
CA ILE A 7 -4.12 3.00 -1.28
C ILE A 7 -2.65 3.37 -1.18
N ILE A 8 -2.35 4.39 -0.39
CA ILE A 8 -0.98 4.81 -0.09
C ILE A 8 -0.51 4.13 1.19
N LEU A 9 0.56 3.35 1.09
CA LEU A 9 1.18 2.67 2.22
C LEU A 9 2.57 3.24 2.52
N LEU A 10 2.80 3.54 3.78
CA LEU A 10 4.07 4.05 4.30
C LEU A 10 4.81 2.93 5.04
N SER A 11 5.95 2.51 4.51
CA SER A 11 6.81 1.51 5.12
C SER A 11 8.05 2.16 5.74
N LYS A 12 8.45 1.69 6.92
CA LYS A 12 9.71 2.14 7.56
C LYS A 12 10.97 1.55 6.90
N TYR A 13 10.82 0.55 6.04
CA TYR A 13 11.92 -0.22 5.49
C TYR A 13 12.43 0.40 4.18
N LYS A 14 13.75 0.46 4.02
CA LYS A 14 14.40 0.80 2.73
C LYS A 14 14.73 -0.43 1.88
N ASP A 15 14.89 -1.58 2.51
CA ASP A 15 15.34 -2.80 1.88
C ASP A 15 14.30 -3.36 0.88
N ASN A 16 14.73 -3.51 -0.38
CA ASN A 16 13.93 -4.05 -1.47
C ASN A 16 13.35 -5.44 -1.16
N LYS A 17 14.06 -6.31 -0.44
CA LYS A 17 13.54 -7.64 -0.06
C LYS A 17 12.35 -7.51 0.90
N LYS A 18 12.46 -6.63 1.91
CA LYS A 18 11.38 -6.35 2.86
C LYS A 18 10.19 -5.67 2.19
N ILE A 19 10.44 -4.74 1.27
CA ILE A 19 9.39 -4.08 0.48
C ILE A 19 8.65 -5.09 -0.40
N LYS A 20 9.36 -6.01 -1.08
CA LYS A 20 8.72 -7.08 -1.86
C LYS A 20 7.81 -7.95 -1.00
N LYS A 21 8.25 -8.34 0.21
CA LYS A 21 7.42 -9.12 1.16
C LYS A 21 6.14 -8.38 1.55
N ILE A 22 6.24 -7.07 1.83
CA ILE A 22 5.07 -6.24 2.14
C ILE A 22 4.11 -6.18 0.96
N ILE A 23 4.62 -5.94 -0.25
CA ILE A 23 3.80 -5.90 -1.45
C ILE A 23 3.04 -7.22 -1.63
N LEU A 24 3.71 -8.36 -1.52
CA LEU A 24 3.09 -9.68 -1.61
C LEU A 24 2.00 -9.90 -0.55
N TYR A 25 2.27 -9.51 0.70
CA TYR A 25 1.30 -9.63 1.79
C TYR A 25 0.01 -8.85 1.47
N TYR A 26 0.13 -7.58 1.06
CA TYR A 26 -1.04 -6.76 0.73
C TYR A 26 -1.74 -7.19 -0.55
N ILE A 27 -1.00 -7.70 -1.54
CA ILE A 27 -1.60 -8.30 -2.75
C ILE A 27 -2.50 -9.46 -2.35
N ASN A 28 -2.00 -10.39 -1.53
CA ASN A 28 -2.77 -11.54 -1.09
C ASN A 28 -3.98 -11.13 -0.24
N TYR A 29 -3.80 -10.19 0.68
CA TYR A 29 -4.89 -9.64 1.49
C TYR A 29 -6.00 -9.04 0.62
N LEU A 30 -5.64 -8.16 -0.32
CA LEU A 30 -6.58 -7.49 -1.22
C LEU A 30 -7.29 -8.48 -2.15
N TYR A 31 -6.59 -9.52 -2.59
CA TYR A 31 -7.18 -10.59 -3.38
C TYR A 31 -8.22 -11.40 -2.57
N ASN A 32 -7.90 -11.74 -1.33
CA ASN A 32 -8.78 -12.52 -0.45
C ASN A 32 -10.10 -11.81 -0.11
N ILE A 33 -10.09 -10.47 -0.03
CA ILE A 33 -11.31 -9.66 0.16
C ILE A 33 -12.07 -9.38 -1.15
N GLY A 34 -11.73 -10.08 -2.25
CA GLY A 34 -12.40 -9.94 -3.55
C GLY A 34 -11.95 -8.71 -4.37
N GLY A 35 -10.87 -8.05 -3.96
CA GLY A 35 -10.25 -6.95 -4.68
C GLY A 35 -9.46 -7.40 -5.89
N LYS A 36 -9.43 -6.55 -6.92
CA LYS A 36 -8.55 -6.72 -8.09
C LYS A 36 -7.48 -5.65 -8.06
N ILE A 37 -6.21 -6.05 -8.01
CA ILE A 37 -5.08 -5.12 -8.14
C ILE A 37 -4.91 -4.79 -9.62
N LEU A 38 -4.90 -3.50 -9.95
CA LEU A 38 -4.59 -3.01 -11.28
C LEU A 38 -3.08 -2.92 -11.47
N TYR A 39 -2.40 -2.22 -10.57
CA TYR A 39 -0.94 -2.15 -10.52
C TYR A 39 -0.46 -1.60 -9.18
N VAL A 40 0.83 -1.78 -8.89
CA VAL A 40 1.49 -1.27 -7.68
C VAL A 40 2.65 -0.37 -8.08
N LYS A 41 2.59 0.89 -7.68
CA LYS A 41 3.63 1.90 -7.96
C LYS A 41 4.55 2.05 -6.75
N LYS A 42 5.85 1.85 -6.97
CA LYS A 42 6.89 2.11 -5.95
C LYS A 42 7.34 3.56 -6.08
N LEU A 43 7.02 4.39 -5.08
CA LEU A 43 7.34 5.82 -5.09
C LEU A 43 8.67 6.14 -4.39
N GLY A 44 9.29 5.14 -3.76
CA GLY A 44 10.62 5.25 -3.17
C GLY A 44 10.63 5.76 -1.74
N TYR A 45 11.83 5.97 -1.20
CA TYR A 45 12.04 6.42 0.17
C TYR A 45 12.14 7.95 0.22
N LYS A 46 11.24 8.59 0.97
CA LYS A 46 11.12 10.06 1.03
C LYS A 46 11.07 10.56 2.47
N ILE A 47 11.37 11.86 2.61
CA ILE A 47 11.18 12.61 3.84
C ILE A 47 9.71 13.03 3.92
N LEU A 48 9.09 12.82 5.08
CA LEU A 48 7.73 13.19 5.43
C LEU A 48 7.71 14.65 5.92
N SER A 49 6.61 15.36 5.64
CA SER A 49 6.40 16.72 6.14
C SER A 49 6.32 16.79 7.67
N TYR A 50 5.86 15.71 8.31
CA TYR A 50 5.81 15.56 9.77
C TYR A 50 6.26 14.17 10.22
N LYS A 51 6.59 14.02 11.50
CA LYS A 51 7.07 12.74 12.06
C LYS A 51 5.90 11.79 12.33
N ILE A 52 6.04 10.54 11.89
CA ILE A 52 5.14 9.43 12.27
C ILE A 52 5.93 8.49 13.17
N LYS A 53 5.47 8.28 14.42
CA LYS A 53 6.16 7.42 15.42
C LYS A 53 7.67 7.73 15.53
N LYS A 54 8.01 9.02 15.69
CA LYS A 54 9.38 9.57 15.74
C LYS A 54 10.21 9.46 14.44
N LYS A 55 9.67 8.90 13.34
CA LYS A 55 10.36 8.81 12.04
C LYS A 55 9.91 9.93 11.10
N LYS A 56 10.89 10.60 10.49
CA LYS A 56 10.65 11.62 9.44
C LYS A 56 10.76 11.04 8.03
N ASN A 57 11.08 9.76 7.87
CA ASN A 57 11.27 9.17 6.54
C ASN A 57 10.49 7.85 6.39
N ALA A 58 9.95 7.61 5.20
CA ALA A 58 9.23 6.39 4.86
C ALA A 58 9.37 6.03 3.37
N TYR A 59 9.22 4.74 3.07
CA TYR A 59 9.06 4.23 1.72
C TYR A 59 7.59 4.27 1.33
N TYR A 60 7.29 4.92 0.21
CA TYR A 60 5.94 5.06 -0.31
C TYR A 60 5.63 3.96 -1.33
N LEU A 61 4.49 3.31 -1.12
CA LEU A 61 3.88 2.37 -2.05
C LEU A 61 2.48 2.87 -2.37
N CYS A 62 2.07 2.82 -3.64
CA CYS A 62 0.70 3.10 -4.04
C CYS A 62 0.10 1.88 -4.73
N PHE A 63 -1.02 1.39 -4.22
CA PHE A 63 -1.79 0.30 -4.80
C PHE A 63 -3.00 0.89 -5.51
N TYR A 64 -3.12 0.59 -6.80
CA TYR A 64 -4.30 0.92 -7.60
C TYR A 64 -5.17 -0.32 -7.65
N ILE A 65 -6.38 -0.24 -7.12
CA ILE A 65 -7.25 -1.41 -6.95
C ILE A 65 -8.68 -1.14 -7.41
N LEU A 66 -9.38 -2.22 -7.71
CA LEU A 66 -10.83 -2.27 -7.88
C LEU A 66 -11.42 -3.10 -6.72
N LEU A 67 -12.24 -2.50 -5.88
CA LEU A 67 -12.83 -3.15 -4.71
C LEU A 67 -14.32 -2.79 -4.58
N ASN A 68 -15.13 -3.70 -4.04
CA ASN A 68 -16.49 -3.33 -3.63
C ASN A 68 -16.41 -2.44 -2.38
N PRO A 69 -17.18 -1.34 -2.30
CA PRO A 69 -17.18 -0.44 -1.15
C PRO A 69 -17.48 -1.14 0.19
N GLU A 70 -18.27 -2.21 0.18
CA GLU A 70 -18.62 -2.99 1.37
C GLU A 70 -17.41 -3.61 2.08
N PHE A 71 -16.33 -3.92 1.36
CA PHE A 71 -15.10 -4.48 1.92
C PHE A 71 -14.13 -3.42 2.46
N LEU A 72 -14.52 -2.14 2.42
CA LEU A 72 -13.69 -1.00 2.83
C LEU A 72 -13.97 -0.55 4.26
N ASN A 73 -14.88 -1.22 4.97
CA ASN A 73 -15.10 -1.05 6.41
C ASN A 73 -13.93 -1.67 7.20
N ILE A 74 -12.77 -1.04 7.09
CA ILE A 74 -11.54 -1.30 7.86
C ILE A 74 -11.45 -0.27 8.98
#